data_AF-A0A9C9FAT6-F1
#
_entry.id   AF-A0A9C9FAT6-F1
#
_cell.length_a   1.000
_cell.length_b   1.000
_cell.length_c   1.000
_cell.angle_alpha   90.00
_cell.angle_beta   90.00
_cell.angle_gamma   90.00
#
_symmetry.space_group_name_H-M   'P 1'
#
loop_
_entity.id
_entity.type
_entity.pdbx_description
1 polymer ?
#
loop_
_entity_poly.entity_id
_entity_poly.type
_entity_poly.pdbx_seq_one_letter_code
_entity_poly.pdbx_strand_id
1 'polypeptide(L)'
;MSGGVSMLEDIMQRTFFSNTISDYLIALSILVIGVLAVMVLKHIIIKRLKVWADKTATTLDDFFVRIIDSKMVTVFYFGVVYLSIHTLTLGPAFTKAFDVVIAVLFTIFSARFLVAIINYMIESVWLKKEGDTTRKYSIKGLLPVINVIIWGIAITFLLDNLGFKISTVIAGLGIGGVAVALAAQTVLGDLFS
;
A
#
# COMPACT_ATOMS: atom_id res chain seq x y z
N MET A 1 -40.77 -25.91 -23.43
CA MET A 1 -39.82 -24.84 -23.06
C MET A 1 -38.89 -25.24 -21.89
N SER A 2 -38.76 -26.53 -21.50
CA SER A 2 -37.86 -26.95 -20.41
C SER A 2 -36.48 -27.45 -20.85
N GLY A 3 -36.29 -27.84 -22.12
CA GLY A 3 -35.02 -28.40 -22.60
C GLY A 3 -33.88 -27.39 -22.81
N GLY A 4 -34.18 -26.09 -22.84
CA GLY A 4 -33.15 -25.04 -22.94
C GLY A 4 -32.45 -24.76 -21.60
N VAL A 5 -33.15 -24.94 -20.48
CA VAL A 5 -32.62 -24.72 -19.13
C VAL A 5 -31.66 -25.84 -18.75
N SER A 6 -31.99 -27.10 -19.08
CA SER A 6 -31.12 -28.25 -18.81
C SER A 6 -29.82 -28.23 -19.63
N MET A 7 -29.86 -27.75 -20.88
CA MET A 7 -28.66 -27.57 -21.71
C MET A 7 -27.73 -26.47 -21.17
N LEU A 8 -28.30 -25.40 -20.61
CA LEU A 8 -27.52 -24.33 -19.98
C LEU A 8 -26.86 -24.79 -18.68
N GLU A 9 -27.56 -25.59 -17.86
CA GLU A 9 -27.00 -26.19 -16.65
C GLU A 9 -25.84 -27.15 -16.96
N ASP A 10 -25.96 -27.99 -18.00
CA ASP A 10 -24.89 -28.90 -18.43
C ASP A 10 -23.65 -28.15 -18.97
N ILE A 11 -23.85 -27.03 -19.66
CA ILE A 11 -22.74 -26.18 -20.13
C ILE A 11 -22.07 -25.49 -18.95
N MET A 12 -22.85 -24.99 -17.97
CA MET A 12 -22.30 -24.33 -16.78
C MET A 12 -21.47 -25.25 -15.88
N GLN A 13 -21.78 -26.56 -15.86
CA GLN A 13 -21.02 -27.56 -15.08
C GLN A 13 -19.78 -28.12 -15.80
N ARG A 14 -19.53 -27.73 -17.06
CA ARG A 14 -18.29 -28.13 -17.73
C ARG A 14 -17.09 -27.48 -17.06
N THR A 15 -16.23 -28.32 -16.51
CA THR A 15 -15.00 -27.89 -15.87
C THR A 15 -13.92 -27.65 -16.92
N PHE A 16 -13.36 -26.45 -16.93
CA PHE A 16 -12.18 -26.08 -17.70
C PHE A 16 -11.12 -25.63 -16.69
N PHE A 17 -9.93 -26.24 -16.70
CA PHE A 17 -8.88 -25.93 -15.71
C PHE A 17 -9.38 -26.00 -14.24
N SER A 18 -10.19 -27.02 -13.92
CA SER A 18 -10.81 -27.22 -12.60
C SER A 18 -11.83 -26.17 -12.14
N ASN A 19 -12.19 -25.21 -13.00
CA ASN A 19 -13.18 -24.19 -12.73
C ASN A 19 -14.42 -24.40 -13.60
N THR A 20 -15.60 -24.11 -13.04
CA THR A 20 -16.86 -24.10 -13.81
C THR A 20 -16.98 -22.81 -14.63
N ILE A 21 -17.82 -22.81 -15.66
CA ILE A 21 -18.09 -21.59 -16.44
C ILE A 21 -18.69 -20.49 -15.53
N SER A 22 -19.46 -20.90 -14.52
CA SER A 22 -19.98 -20.01 -13.48
C SER A 22 -18.87 -19.26 -12.74
N ASP A 23 -17.76 -19.92 -12.40
CA ASP A 23 -16.65 -19.30 -11.66
C ASP A 23 -15.97 -18.21 -12.49
N TYR A 24 -15.79 -18.44 -13.80
CA TYR A 24 -15.28 -17.43 -14.72
C TYR A 24 -16.23 -16.25 -14.89
N LEU A 25 -17.55 -16.50 -14.94
CA LEU A 25 -18.55 -15.44 -15.00
C LEU A 25 -18.58 -14.60 -13.72
N ILE A 26 -18.44 -15.22 -12.55
CA ILE A 26 -18.34 -14.54 -11.26
C ILE A 26 -17.05 -13.69 -11.22
N ALA A 27 -15.91 -14.28 -11.57
CA ALA A 27 -14.62 -13.58 -11.62
C ALA A 27 -14.68 -12.35 -12.55
N LEU A 28 -15.26 -12.51 -13.74
CA LEU A 28 -15.44 -11.43 -14.71
C LEU A 28 -16.39 -10.35 -14.18
N SER A 29 -17.48 -10.75 -13.53
CA SER A 29 -18.44 -9.82 -12.94
C SER A 29 -17.79 -8.98 -11.84
N ILE A 30 -17.02 -9.61 -10.95
CA ILE A 30 -16.25 -8.92 -9.89
C ILE A 30 -15.25 -7.95 -10.51
N LEU A 31 -14.56 -8.36 -11.58
CA LEU A 31 -13.60 -7.50 -12.25
C LEU A 31 -14.28 -6.27 -12.86
N VAL A 32 -15.34 -6.47 -13.64
CA VAL A 32 -16.05 -5.37 -14.31
C VAL A 32 -16.69 -4.43 -13.29
N ILE A 33 -17.47 -4.98 -12.34
CA ILE A 33 -18.15 -4.18 -11.31
C ILE A 33 -17.13 -3.49 -10.41
N GLY A 34 -16.06 -4.18 -10.02
CA GLY A 34 -15.02 -3.62 -9.18
C GLY A 34 -14.25 -2.49 -9.87
N VAL A 35 -13.88 -2.64 -11.14
CA VAL A 35 -13.21 -1.59 -11.92
C VAL A 35 -14.12 -0.37 -12.06
N LEU A 36 -15.40 -0.59 -12.39
CA LEU A 36 -16.39 0.49 -12.45
C LEU A 36 -16.56 1.17 -11.09
N ALA A 37 -16.64 0.41 -10.00
CA ALA A 37 -16.72 0.94 -8.65
C ALA A 37 -15.49 1.81 -8.32
N VAL A 38 -14.27 1.35 -8.64
CA VAL A 38 -13.05 2.14 -8.44
C VAL A 38 -13.06 3.42 -9.29
N MET A 39 -13.49 3.36 -10.54
CA MET A 39 -13.62 4.54 -11.41
C MET A 39 -14.61 5.56 -10.83
N VAL A 40 -15.80 5.11 -10.40
CA VAL A 40 -16.85 5.95 -9.83
C VAL A 40 -16.39 6.53 -8.49
N LEU A 41 -15.85 5.69 -7.60
CA LEU A 41 -15.33 6.12 -6.30
C LEU A 41 -14.20 7.13 -6.47
N LYS A 42 -13.25 6.91 -7.39
CA LYS A 42 -12.20 7.89 -7.71
C LYS A 42 -12.83 9.23 -8.07
N HIS A 43 -13.79 9.24 -9.00
CA HIS A 43 -14.41 10.48 -9.46
C HIS A 43 -15.14 11.21 -8.32
N ILE A 44 -15.91 10.48 -7.51
CA ILE A 44 -16.65 11.04 -6.37
C ILE A 44 -15.69 11.57 -5.30
N ILE A 45 -14.70 10.77 -4.90
CA ILE A 45 -13.74 11.09 -3.84
C ILE A 45 -12.93 12.32 -4.23
N ILE A 46 -12.37 12.36 -5.45
CA ILE A 46 -11.58 13.51 -5.91
C ILE A 46 -12.46 14.77 -6.00
N LYS A 47 -13.69 14.66 -6.53
CA LYS A 47 -14.59 15.81 -6.62
C LYS A 47 -14.95 16.35 -5.23
N ARG A 48 -15.24 15.47 -4.26
CA ARG A 48 -15.52 15.88 -2.87
C ARG A 48 -14.30 16.49 -2.20
N LEU A 49 -13.13 15.86 -2.35
CA LEU A 49 -11.87 16.37 -1.79
C LEU A 49 -11.51 17.75 -2.34
N LYS A 50 -11.70 18.00 -3.64
CA LYS A 50 -11.48 19.34 -4.23
C LYS A 50 -12.42 20.39 -3.65
N VAL A 51 -13.72 20.07 -3.57
CA VAL A 51 -14.72 20.99 -2.99
C VAL A 51 -14.46 21.25 -1.49
N TRP A 52 -13.90 20.29 -0.77
CA TRP A 52 -13.50 20.47 0.63
C TRP A 52 -12.21 21.29 0.74
N ALA A 53 -11.20 20.99 -0.07
CA ALA A 53 -9.96 21.77 -0.14
C ALA A 53 -10.20 23.26 -0.43
N ASP A 54 -11.15 23.58 -1.32
CA ASP A 54 -11.53 24.97 -1.61
C ASP A 54 -12.22 25.68 -0.44
N LYS A 55 -12.76 24.94 0.52
CA LYS A 55 -13.51 25.46 1.69
C LYS A 55 -12.69 25.49 2.97
N THR A 56 -11.57 24.80 3.03
CA THR A 56 -10.74 24.72 4.23
C THR A 56 -9.43 25.47 4.04
N ALA A 57 -8.99 26.23 5.04
CA ALA A 57 -7.66 26.87 5.04
C ALA A 57 -6.51 25.88 5.32
N THR A 58 -6.79 24.60 5.50
CA THR A 58 -5.83 23.58 5.92
C THR A 58 -5.17 22.87 4.75
N THR A 59 -3.84 22.80 4.76
CA THR A 59 -3.07 22.18 3.69
C THR A 59 -3.20 20.64 3.63
N LEU A 60 -3.81 20.02 4.65
CA LEU A 60 -4.03 18.57 4.73
C LEU A 60 -4.92 18.07 3.58
N ASP A 61 -5.92 18.85 3.21
CA ASP A 61 -6.87 18.47 2.16
C ASP A 61 -6.18 18.39 0.79
N ASP A 62 -5.30 19.36 0.47
CA ASP A 62 -4.47 19.35 -0.74
C ASP A 62 -3.52 18.16 -0.82
N PHE A 63 -3.07 17.67 0.33
CA PHE A 63 -2.19 16.52 0.41
C PHE A 63 -2.95 15.22 0.12
N PHE A 64 -4.14 15.05 0.70
CA PHE A 64 -5.00 13.90 0.40
C PHE A 64 -5.43 13.89 -1.07
N VAL A 65 -5.78 15.04 -1.66
CA VAL A 65 -6.05 15.15 -3.10
C VAL A 65 -4.88 14.63 -3.92
N ARG A 66 -3.65 15.08 -3.62
CA ARG A 66 -2.43 14.69 -4.38
C ARG A 66 -2.08 13.21 -4.25
N ILE A 67 -2.25 12.61 -3.07
CA ILE A 67 -1.97 11.18 -2.88
C ILE A 67 -3.01 10.32 -3.61
N ILE A 68 -4.29 10.67 -3.47
CA ILE A 68 -5.39 9.92 -4.05
C ILE A 68 -5.37 10.01 -5.58
N ASP A 69 -5.04 11.16 -6.16
CA ASP A 69 -5.07 11.36 -7.61
C ASP A 69 -3.96 10.59 -8.35
N SER A 70 -2.77 10.41 -7.74
CA SER A 70 -1.60 9.88 -8.46
C SER A 70 -1.33 8.38 -8.30
N LYS A 71 -1.35 7.83 -7.07
CA LYS A 71 -0.78 6.47 -6.81
C LYS A 71 -1.66 5.51 -6.01
N MET A 72 -2.61 6.00 -5.21
CA MET A 72 -3.47 5.12 -4.41
C MET A 72 -4.51 4.39 -5.25
N VAL A 73 -5.06 5.02 -6.29
CA VAL A 73 -6.06 4.39 -7.17
C VAL A 73 -5.54 3.11 -7.81
N THR A 74 -4.26 3.07 -8.18
CA THR A 74 -3.62 1.87 -8.76
C THR A 74 -3.72 0.67 -7.81
N VAL A 75 -3.60 0.88 -6.49
CA VAL A 75 -3.72 -0.19 -5.49
C VAL A 75 -5.12 -0.78 -5.47
N PHE A 76 -6.15 0.06 -5.57
CA PHE A 76 -7.53 -0.40 -5.60
C PHE A 76 -7.82 -1.24 -6.85
N TYR A 77 -7.26 -0.89 -8.01
CA TYR A 77 -7.36 -1.75 -9.20
C TYR A 77 -6.68 -3.11 -8.99
N PHE A 78 -5.48 -3.14 -8.40
CA PHE A 78 -4.84 -4.41 -8.04
C PHE A 78 -5.67 -5.21 -7.03
N GLY A 79 -6.32 -4.56 -6.08
CA GLY A 79 -7.24 -5.21 -5.12
C GLY A 79 -8.47 -5.83 -5.79
N VAL A 80 -9.05 -5.16 -6.78
CA VAL A 80 -10.16 -5.73 -7.57
C VAL A 80 -9.71 -6.95 -8.37
N VAL A 81 -8.55 -6.86 -9.03
CA VAL A 81 -7.96 -8.00 -9.75
C VAL A 81 -7.65 -9.13 -8.78
N TYR A 82 -7.19 -8.82 -7.57
CA TYR A 82 -6.94 -9.81 -6.53
C TYR A 82 -8.18 -10.59 -6.15
N LEU A 83 -9.27 -9.88 -5.84
CA LEU A 83 -10.55 -10.48 -5.49
C LEU A 83 -11.11 -11.34 -6.64
N SER A 84 -10.99 -10.86 -7.89
CA SER A 84 -11.43 -11.59 -9.09
C SER A 84 -10.64 -12.87 -9.31
N ILE A 85 -9.32 -12.85 -9.10
CA ILE A 85 -8.47 -14.04 -9.27
C ILE A 85 -8.70 -15.05 -8.15
N HIS A 86 -8.96 -14.59 -6.92
CA HIS A 86 -9.18 -15.48 -5.78
C HIS A 86 -10.51 -16.23 -5.84
N THR A 87 -11.47 -15.80 -6.67
CA THR A 87 -12.68 -16.60 -6.94
C THR A 87 -12.42 -17.77 -7.88
N LEU A 88 -11.27 -17.79 -8.57
CA LEU A 88 -10.88 -18.89 -9.43
C LEU A 88 -10.00 -19.88 -8.65
N THR A 89 -10.31 -21.16 -8.77
CA THR A 89 -9.48 -22.26 -8.29
C THR A 89 -8.28 -22.44 -9.21
N LEU A 90 -7.21 -21.69 -8.93
CA LEU A 90 -5.95 -21.79 -9.66
C LEU A 90 -4.98 -22.73 -8.94
N GLY A 91 -3.99 -23.22 -9.66
CA GLY A 91 -2.97 -24.10 -9.09
C GLY A 91 -2.27 -23.45 -7.88
N PRO A 92 -1.91 -24.24 -6.84
CA PRO A 92 -1.39 -23.70 -5.57
C PRO A 92 -0.10 -22.89 -5.71
N ALA A 93 0.71 -23.15 -6.73
CA ALA A 93 1.90 -22.36 -7.03
C ALA A 93 1.54 -20.96 -7.54
N PHE A 94 0.50 -20.84 -8.38
CA PHE A 94 0.07 -19.56 -8.94
C PHE A 94 -0.60 -18.69 -7.88
N THR A 95 -1.51 -19.27 -7.09
CA THR A 95 -2.19 -18.55 -5.99
C THR A 95 -1.17 -18.01 -5.00
N LYS A 96 -0.22 -18.84 -4.56
CA LYS A 96 0.86 -18.42 -3.67
C LYS A 96 1.73 -17.32 -4.28
N ALA A 97 2.17 -17.47 -5.53
CA ALA A 97 2.98 -16.43 -6.19
C ALA A 97 2.22 -15.10 -6.28
N PHE A 98 0.94 -15.15 -6.58
CA PHE A 98 0.08 -13.98 -6.68
C PHE A 98 -0.18 -13.32 -5.33
N ASP A 99 -0.43 -14.11 -4.26
CA ASP A 99 -0.54 -13.61 -2.88
C ASP A 99 0.76 -12.88 -2.46
N VAL A 100 1.93 -13.44 -2.80
CA VAL A 100 3.24 -12.80 -2.54
C VAL A 100 3.35 -11.47 -3.27
N VAL A 101 3.00 -11.41 -4.56
CA VAL A 101 3.04 -10.16 -5.34
C VAL A 101 2.13 -9.10 -4.71
N ILE A 102 0.93 -9.47 -4.30
CA ILE A 102 -0.02 -8.55 -3.66
C ILE A 102 0.49 -8.08 -2.29
N ALA A 103 1.04 -8.98 -1.47
CA ALA A 103 1.65 -8.61 -0.19
C ALA A 103 2.82 -7.62 -0.37
N VAL A 104 3.68 -7.85 -1.37
CA VAL A 104 4.79 -6.95 -1.71
C VAL A 104 4.27 -5.58 -2.15
N LEU A 105 3.33 -5.54 -3.09
CA LEU A 105 2.73 -4.28 -3.55
C LEU A 105 2.08 -3.54 -2.38
N PHE A 106 1.22 -4.21 -1.62
CA PHE A 106 0.52 -3.62 -0.48
C PHE A 106 1.49 -3.04 0.55
N THR A 107 2.57 -3.76 0.86
CA THR A 107 3.64 -3.27 1.75
C THR A 107 4.29 -2.01 1.20
N ILE A 108 4.72 -2.01 -0.06
CA ILE A 108 5.39 -0.86 -0.69
C ILE A 108 4.48 0.37 -0.70
N PHE A 109 3.22 0.18 -1.07
CA PHE A 109 2.25 1.28 -1.11
C PHE A 109 1.94 1.81 0.28
N SER A 110 1.76 0.93 1.27
CA SER A 110 1.51 1.32 2.67
C SER A 110 2.71 2.05 3.26
N ALA A 111 3.93 1.55 3.04
CA ALA A 111 5.16 2.22 3.48
C ALA A 111 5.31 3.60 2.84
N ARG A 112 5.11 3.71 1.52
CA ARG A 112 5.16 5.00 0.81
C ARG A 112 4.09 5.96 1.30
N PHE A 113 2.89 5.47 1.60
CA PHE A 113 1.81 6.27 2.14
C PHE A 113 2.15 6.84 3.52
N LEU A 114 2.67 6.00 4.43
CA LEU A 114 3.13 6.44 5.75
C LEU A 114 4.28 7.45 5.66
N VAL A 115 5.27 7.19 4.81
CA VAL A 115 6.37 8.13 4.54
C VAL A 115 5.83 9.46 4.02
N ALA A 116 4.90 9.43 3.06
CA ALA A 116 4.29 10.65 2.54
C ALA A 116 3.57 11.44 3.64
N ILE A 117 2.79 10.76 4.48
CA ILE A 117 2.06 11.41 5.60
C ILE A 117 3.04 12.07 6.56
N ILE A 118 4.07 11.33 6.99
CA ILE A 118 5.03 11.82 7.98
C ILE A 118 5.83 12.99 7.41
N ASN A 119 6.34 12.88 6.19
CA ASN A 119 7.04 13.98 5.52
C ASN A 119 6.14 15.21 5.43
N TYR A 120 4.90 15.03 4.98
CA TYR A 120 3.95 16.13 4.85
C TYR A 120 3.60 16.77 6.20
N MET A 121 3.37 16.00 7.26
CA MET A 121 3.11 16.53 8.60
C MET A 121 4.30 17.34 9.11
N ILE A 122 5.52 16.83 8.93
CA ILE A 122 6.74 17.51 9.36
C ILE A 122 6.95 18.80 8.57
N GLU A 123 6.81 18.77 7.24
CA GLU A 123 6.94 19.96 6.41
C GLU A 123 5.86 21.00 6.71
N SER A 124 4.62 20.58 6.87
CA SER A 124 3.48 21.49 7.08
C SER A 124 3.50 22.16 8.46
N VAL A 125 3.90 21.45 9.52
CA VAL A 125 3.86 21.97 10.91
C VAL A 125 5.18 22.64 11.30
N TRP A 126 6.33 22.08 10.92
CA TRP A 126 7.64 22.57 11.38
C TRP A 126 8.37 23.47 10.40
N LEU A 127 8.17 23.33 9.07
CA LEU A 127 8.89 24.16 8.09
C LEU A 127 8.13 25.44 7.69
N LYS A 128 6.80 25.49 7.89
CA LYS A 128 5.98 26.68 7.59
C LYS A 128 5.92 27.72 8.72
N LYS A 129 6.28 27.37 9.96
CA LYS A 129 6.46 28.38 11.02
C LYS A 129 7.71 29.20 10.70
N GLU A 130 7.52 30.49 10.42
CA GLU A 130 8.61 31.47 10.29
C GLU A 130 9.40 31.55 11.61
N GLY A 131 10.73 31.58 11.53
CA GLY A 131 11.55 32.00 12.67
C GLY A 131 12.94 31.41 12.80
N ASP A 132 13.26 30.22 12.26
CA ASP A 132 14.55 29.61 12.59
C ASP A 132 15.07 28.65 11.50
N THR A 133 15.95 29.17 10.62
CA THR A 133 16.61 28.39 9.56
C THR A 133 17.37 27.19 10.11
N THR A 134 17.98 27.33 11.29
CA THR A 134 18.75 26.26 11.96
C THR A 134 17.85 25.09 12.31
N ARG A 135 16.68 25.36 12.92
CA ARG A 135 15.69 24.33 13.26
C ARG A 135 15.15 23.60 12.02
N LYS A 136 15.01 24.30 10.88
CA LYS A 136 14.60 23.67 9.61
C LYS A 136 15.63 22.67 9.09
N TYR A 137 16.92 22.98 9.18
CA TYR A 137 17.98 22.06 8.75
C TYR A 137 18.08 20.82 9.64
N SER A 138 17.98 20.98 10.96
CA SER A 138 18.01 19.85 11.91
C SER A 138 16.86 18.86 11.66
N ILE A 139 15.64 19.36 11.43
CA ILE A 139 14.47 18.51 11.19
C ILE A 139 14.55 17.80 9.84
N LYS A 140 15.03 18.47 8.80
CA LYS A 140 15.26 17.83 7.49
C LYS A 140 16.29 16.70 7.58
N GLY A 141 17.30 16.82 8.43
CA GLY A 141 18.27 15.75 8.68
C GLY A 141 17.69 14.50 9.34
N LEU A 142 16.57 14.60 10.05
CA LEU A 142 15.89 13.47 10.69
C LEU A 142 14.97 12.70 9.74
N LEU A 143 14.48 13.33 8.66
CA LEU A 143 13.55 12.69 7.72
C LEU A 143 14.12 11.39 7.11
N PRO A 144 15.39 11.33 6.64
CA PRO A 144 15.98 10.08 6.15
C PRO A 144 15.98 8.96 7.20
N VAL A 145 16.27 9.29 8.46
CA VAL A 145 16.30 8.31 9.56
C VAL A 145 14.90 7.74 9.80
N ILE A 146 13.89 8.60 9.86
CA ILE A 146 12.49 8.18 10.02
C ILE A 146 12.05 7.30 8.84
N ASN A 147 12.44 7.66 7.61
CA ASN A 147 12.12 6.87 6.42
C ASN A 147 12.77 5.49 6.46
N VAL A 148 14.03 5.38 6.92
CA VAL A 148 14.71 4.09 7.11
C VAL A 148 13.97 3.23 8.13
N ILE A 149 13.51 3.81 9.24
CA ILE A 149 12.74 3.09 10.27
C ILE A 149 11.42 2.57 9.69
N ILE A 150 10.66 3.41 8.98
CA ILE A 150 9.38 3.00 8.37
C ILE A 150 9.60 1.86 7.37
N TRP A 151 10.64 1.94 6.53
CA TRP A 151 10.97 0.87 5.59
C TRP A 151 11.42 -0.41 6.30
N GLY A 152 12.19 -0.30 7.38
CA GLY A 152 12.60 -1.45 8.20
C GLY A 152 11.38 -2.19 8.78
N ILE A 153 10.41 -1.44 9.32
CA ILE A 153 9.14 -2.00 9.83
C ILE A 153 8.34 -2.63 8.69
N ALA A 154 8.21 -1.96 7.56
CA ALA A 154 7.46 -2.45 6.41
C ALA A 154 8.04 -3.76 5.85
N ILE A 155 9.37 -3.83 5.71
CA ILE A 155 10.07 -5.05 5.27
C ILE A 155 9.87 -6.18 6.28
N THR A 156 9.95 -5.87 7.57
CA THR A 156 9.73 -6.86 8.63
C THR A 156 8.33 -7.45 8.56
N PHE A 157 7.31 -6.60 8.39
CA PHE A 157 5.92 -7.03 8.22
C PHE A 157 5.73 -7.86 6.95
N LEU A 158 6.35 -7.46 5.83
CA LEU A 158 6.31 -8.24 4.60
C LEU A 158 6.91 -9.63 4.80
N LEU A 159 8.10 -9.72 5.40
CA LEU A 159 8.77 -10.99 5.65
C LEU A 159 7.92 -11.91 6.55
N ASP A 160 7.24 -11.34 7.55
CA ASP A 160 6.28 -12.09 8.39
C ASP A 160 5.13 -12.68 7.57
N ASN A 161 4.51 -11.87 6.71
CA ASN A 161 3.43 -12.32 5.82
C ASN A 161 3.89 -13.40 4.83
N LEU A 162 5.18 -13.42 4.48
CA LEU A 162 5.79 -14.44 3.64
C LEU A 162 6.20 -15.71 4.41
N GLY A 163 6.02 -15.75 5.73
CA GLY A 163 6.31 -16.89 6.60
C GLY A 163 7.75 -16.94 7.10
N PHE A 164 8.52 -15.85 6.99
CA PHE A 164 9.85 -15.77 7.61
C PHE A 164 9.72 -15.54 9.11
N LYS A 165 10.67 -16.08 9.88
CA LYS A 165 10.72 -15.85 11.32
C LYS A 165 11.11 -14.42 11.62
N ILE A 166 10.14 -13.62 12.10
CA ILE A 166 10.35 -12.22 12.49
C ILE A 166 11.47 -12.09 13.53
N SER A 167 11.61 -13.05 14.44
CA SER A 167 12.66 -13.05 15.47
C SER A 167 14.07 -12.96 14.88
N THR A 168 14.32 -13.61 13.74
CA THR A 168 15.60 -13.53 13.02
C THR A 168 15.81 -12.15 12.42
N VAL A 169 14.77 -11.56 11.83
CA VAL A 169 14.82 -10.20 11.25
C VAL A 169 15.08 -9.15 12.32
N ILE A 170 14.34 -9.22 13.43
CA ILE A 170 14.48 -8.30 14.57
C ILE A 170 15.86 -8.46 15.21
N ALA A 171 16.38 -9.68 15.36
CA ALA A 171 17.73 -9.90 15.87
C ALA A 171 18.79 -9.25 14.96
N GLY A 172 18.66 -9.40 13.64
CA GLY A 172 19.54 -8.76 12.65
C GLY A 172 19.46 -7.23 12.70
N LEU A 173 18.26 -6.66 12.78
CA LEU A 173 18.04 -5.21 12.96
C LEU A 173 18.63 -4.72 14.29
N GLY A 174 18.56 -5.53 15.36
CA GLY A 174 19.14 -5.22 16.66
C GLY A 174 20.67 -5.10 16.59
N ILE A 175 21.36 -6.10 16.02
CA ILE A 175 22.82 -6.06 15.85
C ILE A 175 23.22 -4.92 14.90
N GLY A 176 22.48 -4.72 13.80
CA GLY A 176 22.69 -3.61 12.88
C GLY A 176 22.51 -2.25 13.55
N GLY A 177 21.51 -2.10 14.42
CA GLY A 177 21.26 -0.89 15.20
C GLY A 177 22.39 -0.57 16.17
N VAL A 178 22.96 -1.59 16.83
CA VAL A 178 24.16 -1.43 17.67
C VAL A 178 25.35 -0.94 16.84
N ALA A 179 25.58 -1.51 15.65
CA ALA A 179 26.65 -1.06 14.77
C ALA A 179 26.48 0.40 14.32
N VAL A 180 25.25 0.80 13.97
CA VAL A 180 24.93 2.20 13.61
C VAL A 180 25.13 3.12 14.82
N ALA A 181 24.73 2.70 16.02
CA ALA A 181 24.92 3.48 17.25
C ALA A 181 26.41 3.70 17.56
N LEU A 182 27.24 2.66 17.42
CA LEU A 182 28.69 2.77 17.60
C LEU A 182 29.33 3.69 16.55
N ALA A 183 28.90 3.61 15.28
CA ALA A 183 29.39 4.51 14.23
C ALA A 183 28.97 5.98 14.48
N ALA A 184 27.73 6.19 14.94
CA ALA A 184 27.23 7.52 15.26
C ALA A 184 27.86 8.12 16.53
N GLN A 185 28.38 7.28 17.42
CA GLN A 185 28.97 7.69 18.70
C GLN A 185 30.12 8.70 18.50
N THR A 186 31.01 8.46 17.54
CA THR A 186 32.14 9.37 17.26
C THR A 186 31.64 10.74 16.79
N VAL A 187 30.68 10.76 15.85
CA VAL A 187 30.11 12.01 15.31
C VAL A 187 29.37 12.80 16.38
N LEU A 188 28.58 12.13 17.23
CA LEU A 188 27.88 12.78 18.32
C LEU A 188 28.85 13.26 19.41
N GLY A 189 29.92 12.52 19.69
CA GLY A 189 30.96 12.93 20.64
C GLY A 189 31.67 14.21 20.22
N ASP A 190 31.97 14.36 18.93
CA ASP A 190 32.59 15.56 18.36
C ASP A 190 31.63 16.77 18.37
N LEU A 191 30.31 16.54 18.27
CA LEU A 191 29.29 17.60 18.29
C LEU A 191 29.01 18.15 19.69
N PHE A 192 29.32 17.39 20.75
CA PHE A 192 29.08 17.77 22.15
C PHE A 192 30.36 18.09 22.94
N SER A 193 31.54 18.01 22.31
CA SER A 193 32.81 18.55 22.82
C SER A 193 32.95 20.03 22.49
#